data_AF-A0A2P2LAW1-F1
#
_entry.id   AF-A0A2P2LAW1-F1
#
_cell.length_a   1.000
_cell.length_b   1.000
_cell.length_c   1.000
_cell.angle_alpha   90.00
_cell.angle_beta   90.00
_cell.angle_gamma   90.00
#
_symmetry.space_group_name_H-M   'P 1'
#
loop_
_entity.id
_entity.type
_entity.pdbx_description
1 polymer ?
#
loop_
_entity_poly.entity_id
_entity_poly.type
_entity_poly.pdbx_seq_one_letter_code
_entity_poly.pdbx_strand_id
1 'polypeptide(L)'
;MVSILLQVWFWEQDRLPIVSSSSEEQQRYKILMKSPWEILQSPVGSGGAISLLASHNILENLIEMGVEYIEVLSASQNNIDWSPLLLGYVDSCQTKMGVQVVREDMKGSEENFDIVFSINFMKSLTKHMDKLHFDATLKPNSHVELVDKEWIEVVPSSSNSYELSCSIYSALNACSPDKICVMEIA
;
A
#
# COMPACT_ATOMS: atom_id res chain seq x y z
N MET A 1 2.92 13.56 -35.12
CA MET A 1 2.70 14.42 -33.95
C MET A 1 1.88 13.59 -32.98
N VAL A 2 2.53 12.90 -32.04
CA VAL A 2 1.81 12.11 -31.02
C VAL A 2 1.36 13.12 -29.97
N SER A 3 0.06 13.41 -29.96
CA SER A 3 -0.54 14.23 -28.91
C SER A 3 -0.56 13.40 -27.64
N ILE A 4 0.35 13.68 -26.69
CA ILE A 4 0.28 13.08 -25.36
C ILE A 4 -0.85 13.82 -24.64
N LEU A 5 -2.03 13.20 -24.59
CA LEU A 5 -3.12 13.69 -23.74
C LEU A 5 -2.75 13.35 -22.29
N LEU A 6 -2.35 14.36 -21.52
CA LEU A 6 -2.17 14.21 -20.08
C LEU A 6 -3.54 14.04 -19.43
N GLN A 7 -3.79 12.88 -18.83
CA GLN A 7 -4.96 12.64 -17.99
C GLN A 7 -4.50 12.50 -16.54
N VAL A 8 -5.21 13.16 -15.63
CA VAL A 8 -4.89 13.17 -14.21
C VAL A 8 -6.15 12.77 -13.45
N TRP A 9 -5.99 11.81 -12.54
CA TRP A 9 -7.05 11.35 -11.65
C TRP A 9 -6.61 11.47 -10.20
N PHE A 10 -7.58 11.74 -9.32
CA PHE A 10 -7.37 11.85 -7.89
C PHE A 10 -8.25 10.81 -7.19
N TRP A 11 -7.65 10.10 -6.24
CA TRP A 11 -8.33 9.07 -5.47
C TRP A 11 -7.94 9.17 -4.00
N GLU A 12 -8.88 8.79 -3.13
CA GLU A 12 -8.63 8.71 -1.70
C GLU A 12 -8.01 7.34 -1.36
N GLN A 13 -7.03 7.34 -0.46
CA GLN A 13 -6.38 6.12 -0.01
C GLN A 13 -7.31 5.34 0.93
N ASP A 14 -7.37 4.02 0.73
CA ASP A 14 -8.09 3.11 1.61
C ASP A 14 -7.55 3.16 3.05
N ARG A 15 -8.46 2.94 4.00
CA ARG A 15 -8.17 2.94 5.44
C ARG A 15 -8.64 1.64 6.10
N LEU A 16 -7.89 1.20 7.11
CA LEU A 16 -8.19 0.01 7.90
C LEU A 16 -8.58 0.38 9.33
N PRO A 17 -9.50 -0.39 9.95
CA PRO A 17 -9.81 -0.23 11.37
C PRO A 17 -8.58 -0.48 12.25
N ILE A 18 -8.41 0.36 13.27
CA ILE A 18 -7.44 0.13 14.34
C ILE A 18 -8.05 -0.87 15.33
N VAL A 19 -7.28 -1.86 15.76
CA VAL A 19 -7.77 -2.93 16.65
C VAL A 19 -7.04 -2.93 17.99
N SER A 20 -7.72 -3.28 19.08
CA SER A 20 -7.12 -3.35 20.42
C SER A 20 -5.96 -4.35 20.49
N SER A 21 -4.97 -4.13 21.36
CA SER A 21 -3.88 -5.08 21.60
C SER A 21 -4.13 -6.01 22.79
N SER A 22 -5.06 -5.65 23.69
CA SER A 22 -5.31 -6.40 24.93
C SER A 22 -6.24 -7.60 24.73
N SER A 23 -5.89 -8.71 25.40
CA SER A 23 -6.62 -9.99 25.38
C SER A 23 -7.52 -10.20 26.60
N GLU A 24 -7.62 -9.20 27.48
CA GLU A 24 -7.86 -9.40 28.92
C GLU A 24 -9.27 -9.85 29.32
N GLU A 25 -10.27 -9.83 28.44
CA GLU A 25 -11.61 -10.31 28.83
C GLU A 25 -12.21 -11.41 27.96
N GLN A 26 -11.81 -11.60 26.68
CA GLN A 26 -12.40 -12.65 25.81
C GLN A 26 -11.52 -13.16 24.65
N GLN A 27 -10.19 -13.00 24.66
CA GLN A 27 -9.32 -13.41 23.52
C GLN A 27 -9.74 -12.86 22.14
N ARG A 28 -10.41 -11.70 22.09
CA ARG A 28 -10.89 -11.11 20.83
C ARG A 28 -10.36 -9.68 20.68
N TYR A 29 -9.73 -9.44 19.54
CA TYR A 29 -9.40 -8.11 19.08
C TYR A 29 -10.69 -7.30 18.85
N LYS A 30 -10.77 -6.09 19.42
CA LYS A 30 -11.91 -5.18 19.25
C LYS A 30 -11.52 -4.07 18.27
N ILE A 31 -12.44 -3.70 17.38
CA ILE A 31 -12.27 -2.50 16.55
C ILE A 31 -12.45 -1.28 17.46
N LEU A 32 -11.48 -0.37 17.45
CA LEU A 32 -11.52 0.84 18.25
C LEU A 32 -12.40 1.90 17.60
N MET A 33 -13.08 2.68 18.42
CA MET A 33 -13.97 3.76 17.99
C MET A 33 -13.29 5.11 18.19
N LYS A 34 -13.41 6.00 17.21
CA LYS A 34 -12.98 7.40 17.32
C LYS A 34 -14.05 8.26 18.00
N SER A 35 -15.32 7.92 17.77
CA SER A 35 -16.49 8.52 18.41
C SER A 35 -17.61 7.48 18.49
N PRO A 36 -18.74 7.73 19.17
CA PRO A 36 -19.83 6.76 19.29
C PRO A 36 -20.41 6.25 17.96
N TRP A 37 -20.14 6.93 16.85
CA TRP A 37 -20.63 6.62 15.51
C TRP A 37 -19.53 6.53 14.45
N GLU A 38 -18.25 6.61 14.83
CA GLU A 38 -17.12 6.60 13.90
C GLU A 38 -16.05 5.61 14.36
N ILE A 39 -15.67 4.70 13.46
CA ILE A 39 -14.56 3.76 13.69
C ILE A 39 -13.24 4.51 13.61
N LEU A 40 -12.32 4.18 14.52
CA LEU A 40 -10.95 4.68 14.43
C LEU A 40 -10.20 3.91 13.34
N GLN A 41 -9.58 4.63 12.41
CA GLN A 41 -8.93 4.04 11.24
C GLN A 41 -7.57 4.67 10.97
N SER A 42 -6.67 3.87 10.38
CA SER A 42 -5.36 4.30 9.86
C SER A 42 -5.27 4.02 8.36
N PRO A 43 -4.44 4.75 7.60
CA PRO A 43 -4.17 4.43 6.19
C PRO A 43 -3.64 3.00 6.01
N VAL A 44 -3.99 2.35 4.90
CA VAL A 44 -3.47 1.01 4.55
C VAL A 44 -1.95 1.01 4.33
N GLY A 45 -1.34 2.15 3.99
CA GLY A 45 0.05 2.20 3.53
C GLY A 45 0.17 2.08 2.01
N SER A 46 1.40 1.95 1.50
CA SER A 46 1.69 2.03 0.05
C SER A 46 1.10 0.88 -0.76
N GLY A 47 0.88 -0.29 -0.15
CA GLY A 47 0.16 -1.42 -0.75
C GLY A 47 -1.32 -1.11 -1.07
N GLY A 48 -1.88 -0.05 -0.47
CA GLY A 48 -3.22 0.46 -0.81
C GLY A 48 -3.35 0.93 -2.26
N ALA A 49 -2.24 1.22 -2.96
CA ALA A 49 -2.29 1.48 -4.40
C ALA A 49 -2.82 0.27 -5.19
N ILE A 50 -2.54 -0.95 -4.74
CA ILE A 50 -3.01 -2.19 -5.39
C ILE A 50 -4.51 -2.38 -5.18
N SER A 51 -5.01 -2.14 -3.96
CA SER A 51 -6.46 -2.21 -3.67
C SER A 51 -7.22 -1.14 -4.45
N LEU A 52 -6.66 0.06 -4.54
CA LEU A 52 -7.23 1.14 -5.31
C LEU A 52 -7.33 0.77 -6.80
N LEU A 53 -6.25 0.25 -7.41
CA LEU A 53 -6.27 -0.20 -8.81
C LEU A 53 -7.28 -1.34 -9.05
N ALA A 54 -7.48 -2.21 -8.07
CA ALA A 54 -8.51 -3.26 -8.11
C ALA A 54 -9.94 -2.70 -8.01
N SER A 55 -10.10 -1.50 -7.48
CA SER A 55 -11.39 -0.86 -7.26
C SER A 55 -11.83 -0.01 -8.45
N HIS A 56 -13.13 0.28 -8.53
CA HIS A 56 -13.71 1.28 -9.44
C HIS A 56 -13.39 1.08 -10.95
N ASN A 57 -13.15 -0.16 -11.38
CA ASN A 57 -12.76 -0.52 -12.76
C ASN A 57 -11.52 0.25 -13.27
N ILE A 58 -10.66 0.75 -12.39
CA ILE A 58 -9.51 1.58 -12.78
C ILE A 58 -8.57 0.76 -13.66
N LEU A 59 -8.23 -0.45 -13.23
CA LEU A 59 -7.35 -1.33 -13.97
C LEU A 59 -7.93 -1.70 -15.35
N GLU A 60 -9.23 -1.99 -15.42
CA GLU A 60 -9.94 -2.27 -16.67
C GLU A 60 -9.88 -1.07 -17.63
N ASN A 61 -10.12 0.14 -17.13
CA ASN A 61 -10.02 1.36 -17.94
C ASN A 61 -8.59 1.56 -18.48
N LEU A 62 -7.56 1.32 -17.66
CA LEU A 62 -6.16 1.39 -18.11
C LEU A 62 -5.87 0.37 -19.21
N ILE A 63 -6.40 -0.86 -19.08
CA ILE A 63 -6.29 -1.91 -20.10
C ILE A 63 -6.98 -1.47 -21.40
N GLU A 64 -8.19 -0.93 -21.33
CA GLU A 64 -8.94 -0.44 -22.51
C GLU A 64 -8.22 0.72 -23.22
N MET A 65 -7.48 1.53 -22.46
CA MET A 65 -6.62 2.59 -23.00
C MET A 65 -5.32 2.07 -23.62
N GLY A 66 -5.03 0.77 -23.53
CA GLY A 66 -3.82 0.16 -24.07
C GLY A 66 -2.59 0.35 -23.19
N VAL A 67 -2.76 0.59 -21.89
CA VAL A 67 -1.64 0.67 -20.94
C VAL A 67 -1.06 -0.73 -20.72
N GLU A 68 0.25 -0.88 -20.96
CA GLU A 68 0.97 -2.15 -20.82
C GLU A 68 1.71 -2.27 -19.48
N TYR A 69 2.06 -1.14 -18.86
CA TYR A 69 2.83 -1.07 -17.63
C TYR A 69 2.30 0.02 -16.70
N ILE A 70 2.37 -0.22 -15.40
CA ILE A 70 2.00 0.74 -14.34
C ILE A 70 3.22 0.96 -13.47
N GLU A 71 3.63 2.20 -13.33
CA GLU A 71 4.71 2.62 -12.43
C GLU A 71 4.09 3.22 -11.16
N VAL A 72 4.60 2.79 -10.01
CA VAL A 72 4.14 3.19 -8.68
C VAL A 72 5.34 3.72 -7.93
N LEU A 73 5.31 5.03 -7.65
CA LEU A 73 6.40 5.78 -7.03
C LEU A 73 5.91 6.57 -5.81
N SER A 74 6.82 6.82 -4.88
CA SER A 74 6.51 7.63 -3.70
C SER A 74 6.66 9.13 -3.96
N ALA A 75 5.71 9.91 -3.48
CA ALA A 75 5.74 11.38 -3.59
C ALA A 75 6.86 12.04 -2.77
N SER A 76 7.46 11.34 -1.78
CA SER A 76 8.56 11.86 -0.96
C SER A 76 9.91 11.88 -1.68
N GLN A 77 9.99 11.30 -2.89
CA GLN A 77 11.21 11.29 -3.70
C GLN A 77 11.45 12.69 -4.29
N ASN A 78 12.03 13.57 -3.48
CA ASN A 78 12.35 14.95 -3.88
C ASN A 78 13.35 15.07 -5.06
N ASN A 79 13.94 13.96 -5.55
CA ASN A 79 15.07 13.99 -6.48
C ASN A 79 15.09 12.86 -7.54
N ILE A 80 14.03 12.08 -7.73
CA ILE A 80 13.99 11.09 -8.83
C ILE A 80 13.21 11.70 -9.98
N ASP A 81 13.93 12.24 -10.96
CA ASP A 81 13.37 12.49 -12.29
C ASP A 81 12.80 11.16 -12.77
N TRP A 82 11.50 11.15 -13.12
CA TRP A 82 10.88 9.98 -13.75
C TRP A 82 11.79 9.46 -14.85
N SER A 83 12.25 8.22 -14.68
CA SER A 83 13.26 7.63 -15.53
C SER A 83 12.66 6.44 -16.26
N PRO A 84 12.53 6.47 -17.59
CA PRO A 84 12.03 5.33 -18.35
C PRO A 84 12.99 4.13 -18.32
N LEU A 85 14.14 4.22 -17.64
CA LEU A 85 15.12 3.16 -17.54
C LEU A 85 14.57 1.92 -16.83
N LEU A 86 13.83 2.09 -15.72
CA LEU A 86 13.25 0.95 -15.01
C LEU A 86 12.26 0.22 -15.91
N LEU A 87 11.35 0.98 -16.55
CA LEU A 87 10.39 0.43 -17.50
C LEU A 87 11.07 -0.31 -18.66
N GLY A 88 12.06 0.31 -19.30
CA GLY A 88 12.81 -0.31 -20.39
C GLY A 88 13.57 -1.56 -19.96
N TYR A 89 14.09 -1.58 -18.73
CA TYR A 89 14.74 -2.75 -18.16
C TYR A 89 13.75 -3.90 -17.92
N VAL A 90 12.60 -3.62 -17.31
CA VAL A 90 11.50 -4.60 -17.11
C VAL A 90 11.08 -5.24 -18.42
N ASP A 91 10.87 -4.42 -19.45
CA ASP A 91 10.50 -4.86 -20.79
C ASP A 91 11.62 -5.71 -21.41
N SER A 92 12.88 -5.27 -21.36
CA SER A 92 14.01 -6.02 -21.91
C SER A 92 14.19 -7.39 -21.24
N CYS A 93 13.92 -7.49 -19.94
CA CYS A 93 13.97 -8.74 -19.19
C CYS A 93 12.72 -9.61 -19.37
N GLN A 94 11.66 -9.09 -20.01
CA GLN A 94 10.36 -9.75 -20.17
C GLN A 94 9.82 -10.23 -18.80
N THR A 95 9.95 -9.35 -17.79
CA THR A 95 9.58 -9.62 -16.40
C THR A 95 8.21 -9.06 -16.03
N LYS A 96 7.65 -9.55 -14.93
CA LYS A 96 6.32 -9.13 -14.47
C LYS A 96 6.36 -7.86 -13.64
N MET A 97 7.49 -7.61 -12.99
CA MET A 97 7.70 -6.56 -12.01
C MET A 97 9.17 -6.14 -12.02
N GLY A 98 9.42 -4.84 -11.89
CA GLY A 98 10.75 -4.28 -11.66
C GLY A 98 10.76 -3.43 -10.41
N VAL A 99 11.86 -3.47 -9.67
CA VAL A 99 12.07 -2.66 -8.48
C VAL A 99 13.35 -1.86 -8.66
N GLN A 100 13.26 -0.54 -8.49
CA GLN A 100 14.43 0.32 -8.39
C GLN A 100 14.81 0.49 -6.92
N VAL A 101 16.11 0.37 -6.66
CA VAL A 101 16.68 0.50 -5.31
C VAL A 101 17.83 1.49 -5.35
N VAL A 102 17.84 2.43 -4.40
CA VAL A 102 18.91 3.42 -4.24
C VAL A 102 19.86 2.96 -3.14
N ARG A 103 21.17 2.94 -3.40
CA ARG A 103 22.18 2.45 -2.44
C ARG A 103 22.17 3.16 -1.09
N GLU A 104 21.91 4.46 -1.10
CA GLU A 104 21.91 5.29 0.11
C GLU A 104 20.66 5.09 0.97
N ASP A 105 19.56 4.63 0.38
CA ASP A 105 18.28 4.35 1.04
C ASP A 105 18.25 2.99 1.78
N MET A 106 19.33 2.21 1.72
CA MET A 106 19.48 0.98 2.51
C MET A 106 19.55 1.25 4.04
N LYS A 107 19.56 2.52 4.45
CA LYS A 107 19.43 2.98 5.85
C LYS A 107 18.16 3.82 6.10
N GLY A 108 17.33 4.05 5.08
CA GLY A 108 16.16 4.95 5.08
C GLY A 108 14.82 4.23 5.14
N SER A 109 13.74 4.98 5.38
CA SER A 109 12.37 4.47 5.62
C SER A 109 11.80 3.71 4.42
N GLU A 110 10.88 2.76 4.67
CA GLU A 110 10.10 1.99 3.68
C GLU A 110 9.25 2.85 2.72
N GLU A 111 9.35 4.18 2.82
CA GLU A 111 8.53 5.15 2.12
C GLU A 111 9.11 5.60 0.77
N ASN A 112 10.37 5.26 0.44
CA ASN A 112 10.96 5.55 -0.87
C ASN A 112 10.95 4.30 -1.75
N PHE A 113 9.93 4.19 -2.62
CA PHE A 113 9.79 3.09 -3.56
C PHE A 113 9.60 3.60 -4.99
N ASP A 114 10.13 2.85 -5.94
CA ASP A 114 9.89 3.00 -7.38
C ASP A 114 9.79 1.59 -7.97
N ILE A 115 8.58 1.25 -8.44
CA ILE A 115 8.21 -0.10 -8.85
C ILE A 115 7.40 -0.02 -10.14
N VAL A 116 7.79 -0.83 -11.12
CA VAL A 116 7.02 -1.04 -12.35
C VAL A 116 6.36 -2.39 -12.32
N PHE A 117 5.07 -2.44 -12.67
CA PHE A 117 4.29 -3.65 -12.84
C PHE A 117 3.84 -3.78 -14.29
N SER A 118 3.95 -4.97 -14.87
CA SER A 118 3.22 -5.27 -16.10
C SER A 118 1.71 -5.30 -15.83
N ILE A 119 0.90 -4.82 -16.77
CA ILE A 119 -0.56 -4.77 -16.63
C ILE A 119 -1.15 -6.17 -16.41
N ASN A 120 -0.56 -7.18 -17.04
CA ASN A 120 -0.95 -8.59 -16.90
C ASN A 120 -0.68 -9.12 -15.49
N PHE A 121 0.45 -8.73 -14.89
CA PHE A 121 0.73 -9.09 -13.51
C PHE A 121 -0.22 -8.37 -12.55
N MET A 122 -0.46 -7.07 -12.74
CA MET A 122 -1.41 -6.33 -11.93
C MET A 122 -2.82 -6.96 -11.98
N LYS A 123 -3.30 -7.35 -13.16
CA LYS A 123 -4.57 -8.08 -13.34
C LYS A 123 -4.61 -9.42 -12.63
N SER A 124 -3.48 -10.10 -12.50
CA SER A 124 -3.37 -11.31 -11.70
C SER A 124 -3.35 -11.00 -10.20
N LEU A 125 -2.68 -9.92 -9.81
CA LEU A 125 -2.49 -9.52 -8.42
C LEU A 125 -3.81 -9.07 -7.77
N THR A 126 -4.63 -8.29 -8.49
CA THR A 126 -5.95 -7.86 -8.01
C THR A 126 -6.92 -9.02 -7.77
N LYS A 127 -6.68 -10.19 -8.38
CA LYS A 127 -7.43 -11.44 -8.13
C LYS A 127 -6.88 -12.29 -6.99
N HIS A 128 -5.67 -11.99 -6.53
CA HIS A 128 -4.93 -12.74 -5.50
C HIS A 128 -4.44 -11.81 -4.40
N MET A 129 -5.27 -10.84 -4.00
CA MET A 129 -4.93 -9.87 -2.96
C MET A 129 -4.73 -10.53 -1.59
N ASP A 130 -5.19 -11.77 -1.39
CA ASP A 130 -4.91 -12.61 -0.23
C ASP A 130 -3.41 -12.92 -0.05
N LYS A 131 -2.60 -12.74 -1.10
CA LYS A 131 -1.13 -12.89 -1.04
C LYS A 131 -0.41 -11.65 -0.51
N LEU A 132 -1.10 -10.52 -0.40
CA LEU A 132 -0.53 -9.31 0.18
C LEU A 132 -0.36 -9.50 1.68
N HIS A 133 0.83 -9.16 2.18
CA HIS A 133 1.15 -9.23 3.60
C HIS A 133 0.75 -7.94 4.29
N PHE A 134 0.13 -8.06 5.46
CA PHE A 134 -0.19 -6.95 6.34
C PHE A 134 0.64 -7.05 7.61
N ASP A 135 1.36 -5.98 7.91
CA ASP A 135 2.12 -5.79 9.13
C ASP A 135 1.25 -5.15 10.20
N ALA A 136 1.36 -5.63 11.44
CA ALA A 136 0.67 -5.07 12.58
C ALA A 136 1.63 -4.28 13.45
N THR A 137 1.49 -2.95 13.46
CA THR A 137 2.34 -2.07 14.27
C THR A 137 1.63 -1.71 15.56
N LEU A 138 2.26 -2.05 16.69
CA LEU A 138 1.74 -1.74 18.02
C LEU A 138 1.92 -0.24 18.33
N LYS A 139 0.81 0.49 18.51
CA LYS A 139 0.81 1.94 18.78
C LYS A 139 -0.12 2.35 19.92
N PRO A 140 0.16 3.47 20.59
CA PRO A 140 -0.80 4.11 21.48
C PRO A 140 -1.80 4.92 20.66
N ASN A 141 -3.08 4.55 20.73
CA ASN A 141 -4.16 5.28 20.09
C ASN A 141 -5.24 5.63 21.11
N SER A 142 -5.58 6.92 21.18
CA SER A 142 -6.77 7.36 21.93
C SER A 142 -8.03 6.92 21.21
N HIS A 143 -9.03 6.47 21.97
CA HIS A 143 -10.29 5.98 21.44
C HIS A 143 -11.43 6.21 22.42
N VAL A 144 -12.66 5.89 22.01
CA VAL A 144 -13.82 5.93 22.90
C VAL A 144 -14.34 4.53 23.16
N GLU A 145 -14.82 4.30 24.39
CA GLU A 145 -15.49 3.05 24.78
C GLU A 145 -16.79 3.35 25.52
N LEU A 146 -17.75 2.43 25.39
CA LEU A 146 -18.99 2.49 26.15
C LEU A 146 -18.80 1.70 27.46
N VAL A 147 -18.65 2.42 28.57
CA VAL A 147 -18.51 1.86 29.92
C VAL A 147 -19.68 2.35 30.77
N ASP A 148 -20.38 1.44 31.44
CA ASP A 148 -21.54 1.76 32.28
C ASP A 148 -22.62 2.64 31.60
N LYS A 149 -22.82 2.41 30.29
CA LYS A 149 -23.73 3.16 29.39
C LYS A 149 -23.32 4.60 29.10
N GLU A 150 -22.11 4.99 29.44
CA GLU A 150 -21.52 6.29 29.12
C GLU A 150 -20.34 6.11 28.17
N TRP A 151 -20.22 7.03 27.20
CA TRP A 151 -19.07 7.06 26.31
C TRP A 151 -17.93 7.80 27.00
N ILE A 152 -16.82 7.10 27.22
CA ILE A 152 -15.62 7.66 27.83
C ILE A 152 -14.48 7.71 26.82
N GLU A 153 -13.65 8.74 26.93
CA GLU A 153 -12.38 8.82 26.19
C GLU A 153 -11.31 8.03 26.94
N VAL A 154 -10.64 7.13 26.24
CA VAL A 154 -9.52 6.35 26.74
C VAL A 154 -8.25 6.93 26.14
N VAL A 155 -7.38 7.49 27.00
CA VAL A 155 -6.06 7.99 26.61
C VAL A 155 -5.01 7.01 27.14
N PRO A 156 -4.33 6.25 26.25
CA PRO A 156 -3.43 5.21 26.69
C PRO A 156 -2.10 5.76 27.24
N SER A 157 -1.59 5.14 28.32
CA SER A 157 -0.26 5.40 28.88
C SER A 157 0.85 4.54 28.24
N SER A 158 0.48 3.50 27.49
CA SER A 158 1.34 2.59 26.74
C SER A 158 0.59 2.08 25.50
N SER A 159 1.28 1.47 24.53
CA SER A 159 0.60 0.99 23.33
C SER A 159 -0.53 0.01 23.63
N ASN A 160 -1.72 0.32 23.09
CA ASN A 160 -2.99 -0.35 23.39
C ASN A 160 -3.68 -0.89 22.13
N SER A 161 -3.08 -0.69 20.95
CA SER A 161 -3.71 -1.07 19.68
C SER A 161 -2.69 -1.46 18.61
N TYR A 162 -3.18 -2.18 17.60
CA TYR A 162 -2.48 -2.47 16.36
C TYR A 162 -3.06 -1.63 15.22
N GLU A 163 -2.17 -0.96 14.50
CA GLU A 163 -2.43 -0.42 13.18
C GLU A 163 -1.95 -1.43 12.14
N LEU A 164 -2.84 -1.79 11.21
CA LEU A 164 -2.52 -2.68 10.11
C LEU A 164 -2.07 -1.86 8.91
N SER A 165 -0.93 -2.22 8.34
CA SER A 165 -0.41 -1.61 7.11
C SER A 165 0.07 -2.67 6.13
N CYS A 166 0.01 -2.35 4.85
CA CYS A 166 0.49 -3.16 3.75
C CYS A 166 1.49 -2.32 2.94
N SER A 167 2.71 -2.84 2.81
CA SER A 167 3.73 -2.24 1.96
C SER A 167 3.50 -2.61 0.49
N ILE A 168 3.85 -1.72 -0.45
CA ILE A 168 3.81 -2.01 -1.89
C ILE A 168 4.71 -3.22 -2.25
N TYR A 169 5.79 -3.44 -1.47
CA TYR A 169 6.68 -4.60 -1.63
C TYR A 169 6.00 -5.93 -1.30
N SER A 170 4.85 -5.93 -0.63
CA SER A 170 4.07 -7.16 -0.41
C SER A 170 3.65 -7.84 -1.72
N ALA A 171 3.60 -7.11 -2.84
CA ALA A 171 3.37 -7.66 -4.18
C ALA A 171 4.45 -8.69 -4.58
N LEU A 172 5.66 -8.61 -4.01
CA LEU A 172 6.73 -9.59 -4.24
C LEU A 172 6.30 -11.00 -3.83
N ASN A 173 5.44 -11.14 -2.81
CA ASN A 173 4.91 -12.44 -2.36
C ASN A 173 4.01 -13.12 -3.40
N ALA A 174 3.47 -12.35 -4.35
CA ALA A 174 2.63 -12.85 -5.43
C ALA A 174 3.40 -13.15 -6.72
N CYS A 175 4.70 -12.83 -6.78
CA CYS A 175 5.54 -13.01 -7.96
C CYS A 175 6.67 -14.01 -7.70
N SER A 176 7.02 -14.82 -8.70
CA SER A 176 8.18 -15.70 -8.58
C SER A 176 9.48 -14.90 -8.75
N PRO A 177 10.56 -15.21 -8.00
CA PRO A 177 11.80 -14.43 -8.06
C PRO A 177 12.42 -14.30 -9.46
N ASP A 178 12.25 -15.30 -10.34
CA ASP A 178 12.71 -15.29 -11.73
C ASP A 178 11.92 -14.34 -12.65
N LYS A 179 10.82 -13.76 -12.14
CA LYS A 179 9.95 -12.81 -12.85
C LYS A 179 10.03 -11.39 -12.28
N ILE A 180 11.00 -11.15 -11.42
CA ILE A 180 11.30 -9.85 -10.84
C ILE A 180 12.68 -9.42 -11.32
N CYS A 181 12.82 -8.18 -11.81
CA CYS A 181 14.12 -7.57 -12.02
C CYS A 181 14.36 -6.47 -10.97
N VAL A 182 15.63 -6.29 -10.59
CA VAL A 182 16.05 -5.26 -9.65
C VAL A 182 17.06 -4.37 -10.36
N MET A 183 16.84 -3.06 -10.30
CA MET A 183 17.74 -2.05 -10.84
C MET A 183 18.30 -1.24 -9.69
N GLU A 184 19.61 -1.36 -9.47
CA GLU A 184 20.31 -0.57 -8.47
C GLU A 184 20.81 0.73 -9.12
N ILE A 185 20.45 1.87 -8.54
CA ILE A 185 20.98 3.18 -8.94
C ILE A 185 21.99 3.65 -7.89
N ALA A 186 23.15 4.10 -8.39
CA ALA A 186 24.28 4.58 -7.61
C ALA A 186 24.13 6.06 -7.25
#